data_AF-A0A7S1PP81-F1
#
_entry.id   AF-A0A7S1PP81-F1
#
_cell.length_a   1.000
_cell.length_b   1.000
_cell.length_c   1.000
_cell.angle_alpha   90.00
_cell.angle_beta   90.00
_cell.angle_gamma   90.00
#
_symmetry.space_group_name_H-M   'P 1'
#
loop_
_entity.id
_entity.type
_entity.pdbx_description
1 polymer ?
#
loop_
_entity_poly.entity_id
_entity_poly.type
_entity_poly.pdbx_seq_one_letter_code
_entity_poly.pdbx_strand_id
1 'polypeptide(L)'
;IFENPDDFSVKGGLKRMGEALDRGLVLVLSLWDDRLSHMKWLDSTVGGDGLNISKGKPGVERGPCSEDSGSPEELMAKHPKAFVRYGNISYGEIGSTYGPPAARIIDPAGERTLVMLVSIISASVCLAACAGIVVVSRLRAGRLQQLQKETCSCECEYAPYELGDASDDHVKPLAMSSDDHVRQLTPEPCAVE
;
A
#
# COMPACT_ATOMS: atom_id res chain seq x y z
N ILE A 1 29.78 33.66 -25.73
CA ILE A 1 28.48 34.00 -26.38
C ILE A 1 27.64 34.88 -25.46
N PHE A 2 27.38 34.47 -24.22
CA PHE A 2 26.52 35.24 -23.29
C PHE A 2 27.27 36.22 -22.37
N GLU A 3 28.59 36.41 -22.55
CA GLU A 3 29.41 37.40 -21.80
C GLU A 3 29.38 37.26 -20.25
N ASN A 4 28.92 36.12 -19.72
CA ASN A 4 28.92 35.84 -18.28
C ASN A 4 30.31 35.38 -17.78
N PRO A 5 30.70 35.72 -16.54
CA PRO A 5 31.83 35.09 -15.87
C PRO A 5 31.68 33.57 -15.79
N ASP A 6 32.74 32.83 -16.10
CA ASP A 6 32.74 31.35 -16.07
C ASP A 6 33.12 30.79 -14.70
N ASP A 7 32.25 31.02 -13.72
CA ASP A 7 32.41 30.44 -12.37
C ASP A 7 32.25 28.91 -12.37
N PHE A 8 31.57 28.35 -13.38
CA PHE A 8 31.32 26.91 -13.47
C PHE A 8 32.60 26.13 -13.71
N SER A 9 33.41 26.55 -14.69
CA SER A 9 34.70 25.93 -14.97
C SER A 9 35.69 26.15 -13.82
N VAL A 10 35.70 27.33 -13.20
CA VAL A 10 36.55 27.65 -12.03
C VAL A 10 36.27 26.69 -10.86
N LYS A 11 35.00 26.30 -10.66
CA LYS A 11 34.58 25.32 -9.63
C LYS A 11 34.79 23.86 -10.06
N GLY A 12 35.40 23.61 -11.22
CA GLY A 12 35.75 22.29 -11.73
C GLY A 12 34.67 21.60 -12.56
N GLY A 13 33.65 22.35 -12.99
CA GLY A 13 32.67 21.95 -14.01
C GLY A 13 31.96 20.62 -13.75
N LEU A 14 31.68 19.89 -14.83
CA LEU A 14 30.92 18.62 -14.77
C LEU A 14 31.66 17.52 -13.99
N LYS A 15 32.99 17.53 -13.96
CA LYS A 15 33.77 16.55 -13.20
C LYS A 15 33.48 16.67 -11.70
N ARG A 16 33.58 17.88 -11.15
CA ARG A 16 33.28 18.13 -9.73
C ARG A 16 31.80 17.92 -9.40
N MET A 17 30.90 18.21 -10.34
CA MET A 17 29.48 17.90 -10.18
C MET A 17 29.23 16.38 -10.12
N GLY A 18 29.88 15.59 -10.98
CA GLY A 18 29.85 14.13 -10.93
C GLY A 18 30.34 13.57 -9.61
N GLU A 19 31.50 14.06 -9.13
CA GLU A 19 32.02 13.70 -7.80
C GLU A 19 31.03 14.02 -6.66
N ALA A 20 30.20 15.07 -6.80
CA ALA A 20 29.16 15.39 -5.83
C ALA A 20 27.96 14.44 -5.91
N LEU A 21 27.55 14.04 -7.12
CA LEU A 21 26.51 13.05 -7.33
C LEU A 21 26.91 11.68 -6.78
N ASP A 22 28.17 11.27 -6.95
CA ASP A 22 28.71 10.00 -6.44
C ASP A 22 28.70 9.92 -4.90
N ARG A 23 28.81 11.06 -4.21
CA ARG A 23 28.69 11.12 -2.74
C ARG A 23 27.25 10.99 -2.24
N GLY A 24 26.28 11.07 -3.14
CA GLY A 24 24.87 11.17 -2.80
C GLY A 24 24.43 12.61 -2.53
N LEU A 25 23.29 12.99 -3.11
CA LEU A 25 22.62 14.27 -2.89
C LEU A 25 21.21 14.03 -2.32
N VAL A 26 20.64 15.07 -1.72
CA VAL A 26 19.27 15.06 -1.21
C VAL A 26 18.34 15.69 -2.25
N LEU A 27 17.24 15.01 -2.57
CA LEU A 27 16.19 15.57 -3.44
C LEU A 27 15.37 16.62 -2.68
N VAL A 28 15.24 17.81 -3.24
CA VAL A 28 14.43 18.91 -2.70
C VAL A 28 13.38 19.31 -3.74
N LEU A 29 12.11 19.39 -3.32
CA LEU A 29 10.99 19.85 -4.14
C LEU A 29 10.43 21.12 -3.50
N SER A 30 10.29 22.21 -4.26
CA SER A 30 9.88 23.51 -3.72
C SER A 30 9.08 24.34 -4.71
N LEU A 31 8.19 25.18 -4.19
CA LEU A 31 7.47 26.23 -4.89
C LEU A 31 7.74 27.54 -4.16
N TRP A 32 8.25 28.55 -4.86
CA TRP A 32 8.69 29.80 -4.26
C TRP A 32 8.58 30.98 -5.25
N ASP A 33 8.48 32.18 -4.71
CA ASP A 33 8.62 33.44 -5.45
C ASP A 33 9.97 34.10 -5.10
N ASP A 34 10.46 34.96 -5.98
CA ASP A 34 11.76 35.61 -5.81
C ASP A 34 11.63 37.09 -5.51
N ARG A 35 12.05 37.46 -4.30
CA ARG A 35 12.01 38.83 -3.81
C ARG A 35 13.11 39.73 -4.37
N LEU A 36 14.21 39.16 -4.89
CA LEU A 36 15.37 39.92 -5.35
C LEU A 36 15.30 40.21 -6.84
N SER A 37 14.98 39.21 -7.65
CA SER A 37 14.97 39.35 -9.11
C SER A 37 13.64 39.01 -9.76
N HIS A 38 12.57 38.82 -8.98
CA HIS A 38 11.20 38.66 -9.48
C HIS A 38 11.07 37.55 -10.53
N MET A 39 11.81 36.44 -10.38
CA MET A 39 11.86 35.32 -11.33
C MET A 39 12.33 35.67 -12.75
N LYS A 40 12.77 36.90 -13.02
CA LYS A 40 13.12 37.35 -14.39
C LYS A 40 14.26 36.56 -15.02
N TRP A 41 15.17 36.02 -14.21
CA TRP A 41 16.27 35.16 -14.66
C TRP A 41 15.83 33.80 -15.21
N LEU A 42 14.58 33.42 -14.99
CA LEU A 42 14.00 32.17 -15.44
C LEU A 42 13.08 32.36 -16.65
N ASP A 43 12.17 33.35 -16.61
CA ASP A 43 11.05 33.44 -17.55
C ASP A 43 10.84 34.79 -18.23
N SER A 44 11.74 35.75 -18.04
CA SER A 44 11.65 37.10 -18.60
C SER A 44 12.95 37.52 -19.29
N THR A 45 13.11 38.82 -19.50
CA THR A 45 14.33 39.45 -20.00
C THR A 45 15.21 39.87 -18.83
N VAL A 46 16.48 39.43 -18.82
CA VAL A 46 17.47 39.83 -17.82
C VAL A 46 18.21 41.09 -18.25
N GLY A 47 18.18 42.11 -17.41
CA GLY A 47 18.77 43.41 -17.72
C GLY A 47 17.87 44.51 -17.20
N GLY A 48 18.38 45.24 -16.21
CA GLY A 48 17.66 46.22 -15.41
C GLY A 48 18.52 46.60 -14.20
N ASP A 49 18.35 47.82 -13.72
CA ASP A 49 18.99 48.44 -12.54
C ASP A 49 20.45 48.04 -12.30
N GLY A 50 21.36 48.61 -13.11
CA GLY A 50 22.81 48.57 -12.86
C GLY A 50 23.62 47.56 -13.68
N LEU A 51 22.98 46.75 -14.52
CA LEU A 51 23.67 45.86 -15.47
C LEU A 51 23.68 46.48 -16.88
N ASN A 52 24.87 46.72 -17.45
CA ASN A 52 25.08 47.22 -18.82
C ASN A 52 24.78 46.13 -19.88
N ILE A 53 23.58 45.57 -19.83
CA ILE A 53 23.14 44.50 -20.71
C ILE A 53 21.93 45.02 -21.49
N SER A 54 22.20 45.46 -22.72
CA SER A 54 21.18 45.93 -23.65
C SER A 54 20.32 44.78 -24.17
N LYS A 55 19.03 45.07 -24.39
CA LYS A 55 18.09 44.14 -25.06
C LYS A 55 18.65 43.72 -26.42
N GLY A 56 18.40 42.47 -26.80
CA GLY A 56 18.86 41.91 -28.08
C GLY A 56 20.26 41.28 -28.07
N LYS A 57 20.96 41.27 -26.93
CA LYS A 57 22.15 40.44 -26.77
C LYS A 57 21.77 38.96 -26.56
N PRO A 58 22.56 38.00 -27.07
CA PRO A 58 22.34 36.59 -26.78
C PRO A 58 22.34 36.28 -25.28
N GLY A 59 21.35 35.52 -24.79
CA GLY A 59 21.24 35.08 -23.39
C GLY A 59 20.46 36.04 -22.46
N VAL A 60 19.97 37.16 -23.00
CA VAL A 60 19.20 38.18 -22.28
C VAL A 60 17.72 37.79 -22.16
N GLU A 61 17.10 37.38 -23.25
CA GLU A 61 15.71 36.91 -23.24
C GLU A 61 15.66 35.43 -22.84
N ARG A 62 14.91 35.10 -21.78
CA ARG A 62 14.82 33.74 -21.21
C ARG A 62 13.41 33.18 -21.20
N GLY A 63 12.41 34.04 -21.36
CA GLY A 63 11.03 33.66 -21.55
C GLY A 63 10.14 34.85 -21.91
N PRO A 64 8.83 34.58 -22.09
CA PRO A 64 7.87 35.55 -22.62
C PRO A 64 7.27 36.48 -21.55
N CYS A 65 7.58 36.30 -20.27
CA CYS A 65 6.99 37.10 -19.19
C CYS A 65 7.50 38.55 -19.22
N SER A 66 6.62 39.50 -18.87
CA SER A 66 6.96 40.94 -18.85
C SER A 66 8.06 41.26 -17.82
N GLU A 67 8.91 42.24 -18.11
CA GLU A 67 9.93 42.75 -17.18
C GLU A 67 9.33 43.34 -15.90
N ASP A 68 8.06 43.75 -15.92
CA ASP A 68 7.35 44.29 -14.75
C ASP A 68 6.62 43.21 -13.94
N SER A 69 6.74 41.94 -14.32
CA SER A 69 6.08 40.82 -13.63
C SER A 69 6.95 40.21 -12.52
N GLY A 70 6.35 39.30 -11.74
CA GLY A 70 7.08 38.51 -10.75
C GLY A 70 7.26 39.15 -9.36
N SER A 71 6.64 40.31 -9.11
CA SER A 71 6.57 40.89 -7.76
C SER A 71 5.90 39.90 -6.79
N PRO A 72 6.55 39.51 -5.68
CA PRO A 72 5.97 38.61 -4.69
C PRO A 72 4.62 39.09 -4.16
N GLU A 73 4.48 40.39 -3.88
CA GLU A 73 3.24 40.97 -3.36
C GLU A 73 2.09 40.81 -4.35
N GLU A 74 2.35 41.07 -5.63
CA GLU A 74 1.35 40.88 -6.68
C GLU A 74 1.03 39.41 -6.92
N LEU A 75 2.05 38.54 -6.94
CA LEU A 75 1.88 37.11 -7.16
C LEU A 75 1.05 36.47 -6.05
N MET A 76 1.36 36.78 -4.78
CA MET A 76 0.62 36.27 -3.64
C MET A 76 -0.83 36.78 -3.61
N ALA A 77 -1.08 38.03 -4.03
CA ALA A 77 -2.42 38.58 -4.10
C ALA A 77 -3.26 38.01 -5.26
N LYS A 78 -2.66 37.87 -6.45
CA LYS A 78 -3.34 37.40 -7.66
C LYS A 78 -3.47 35.88 -7.71
N HIS A 79 -2.50 35.15 -7.18
CA HIS A 79 -2.41 33.68 -7.26
C HIS A 79 -2.23 33.02 -5.88
N PRO A 80 -3.07 33.31 -4.88
CA PRO A 80 -2.94 32.75 -3.53
C PRO A 80 -3.16 31.23 -3.47
N LYS A 81 -3.75 30.67 -4.52
CA LYS A 81 -4.05 29.23 -4.67
C LYS A 81 -3.12 28.55 -5.68
N ALA A 82 -2.01 29.18 -6.07
CA ALA A 82 -1.02 28.53 -6.91
C ALA A 82 -0.50 27.25 -6.21
N PHE A 83 -0.43 26.15 -6.95
CA PHE A 83 0.07 24.89 -6.44
C PHE A 83 0.82 24.14 -7.54
N VAL A 84 1.69 23.24 -7.12
CA VAL A 84 2.41 22.31 -8.00
C VAL A 84 2.19 20.89 -7.48
N ARG A 85 2.05 19.93 -8.40
CA ARG A 85 1.97 18.50 -8.07
C ARG A 85 3.16 17.79 -8.70
N TYR A 86 4.04 17.27 -7.85
CA TYR A 86 5.11 16.36 -8.25
C TYR A 86 4.61 14.92 -8.07
N GLY A 87 4.85 14.06 -9.04
CA GLY A 87 4.40 12.67 -8.99
C GLY A 87 5.16 11.79 -9.97
N ASN A 88 5.01 10.47 -9.84
CA ASN A 88 5.71 9.48 -10.65
C ASN A 88 7.24 9.67 -10.65
N ILE A 89 7.82 9.90 -9.47
CA ILE A 89 9.26 10.13 -9.29
C ILE A 89 9.97 8.77 -9.35
N SER A 90 10.88 8.63 -10.31
CA SER A 90 11.65 7.40 -10.55
C SER A 90 13.12 7.76 -10.80
N TYR A 91 14.04 6.94 -10.27
CA TYR A 91 15.48 7.02 -10.52
C TYR A 91 16.05 5.62 -10.71
N GLY A 92 17.09 5.47 -11.53
CA GLY A 92 17.66 4.16 -11.85
C GLY A 92 18.58 4.22 -13.06
N GLU A 93 18.80 3.06 -13.69
CA GLU A 93 19.63 2.94 -14.89
C GLU A 93 19.07 3.77 -16.05
N ILE A 94 19.96 4.28 -16.90
CA ILE A 94 19.58 5.07 -18.07
C ILE A 94 18.67 4.22 -18.98
N GLY A 95 17.48 4.74 -19.30
CA GLY A 95 16.50 4.05 -20.14
C GLY A 95 15.50 3.18 -19.38
N SER A 96 15.65 2.99 -18.06
CA SER A 96 14.79 2.10 -17.26
C SER A 96 13.55 2.80 -16.67
N THR A 97 13.55 4.12 -16.57
CA THR A 97 12.54 4.89 -15.81
C THR A 97 11.35 5.34 -16.65
N TYR A 98 11.26 4.90 -17.91
CA TYR A 98 10.11 5.14 -18.78
C TYR A 98 9.78 3.91 -19.66
N GLY A 99 8.58 3.91 -20.24
CA GLY A 99 8.12 2.85 -21.15
C GLY A 99 7.89 1.49 -20.46
N PRO A 100 7.86 0.38 -21.24
CA PRO A 100 7.64 -0.95 -20.70
C PRO A 100 8.62 -1.40 -19.60
N PRO A 101 9.93 -1.05 -19.64
CA PRO A 101 10.86 -1.38 -18.56
C PRO A 101 10.46 -0.79 -17.20
N ALA A 102 9.97 0.46 -17.17
CA ALA A 102 9.53 1.11 -15.93
C ALA A 102 8.32 0.42 -15.30
N ALA A 103 7.38 -0.05 -16.13
CA ALA A 103 6.20 -0.77 -15.67
C ALA A 103 6.55 -2.10 -14.98
N ARG A 104 7.63 -2.77 -15.41
CA ARG A 104 8.09 -4.04 -14.81
C ARG A 104 8.65 -3.87 -13.39
N ILE A 105 9.11 -2.67 -13.03
CA ILE A 105 9.62 -2.38 -11.68
C ILE A 105 8.46 -2.06 -10.73
N ILE A 106 7.42 -1.36 -11.21
CA ILE A 106 6.24 -1.00 -10.40
C ILE A 106 5.36 -2.22 -10.13
N ASP A 107 5.24 -3.13 -11.10
CA ASP A 107 4.54 -4.41 -10.95
C ASP A 107 5.53 -5.58 -11.12
N PRO A 108 6.20 -6.04 -10.05
CA PRO A 108 6.95 -7.28 -10.10
C PRO A 108 5.95 -8.42 -10.32
N ALA A 109 5.79 -8.84 -11.57
CA ALA A 109 4.93 -9.95 -12.00
C ALA A 109 5.23 -11.29 -11.28
N GLY A 110 6.31 -11.36 -10.49
CA GLY A 110 6.71 -12.52 -9.71
C GLY A 110 5.95 -12.73 -8.39
N GLU A 111 5.44 -11.67 -7.76
CA GLU A 111 4.81 -11.80 -6.43
C GLU A 111 3.41 -12.42 -6.53
N ARG A 112 2.63 -12.05 -7.55
CA ARG A 112 1.25 -12.52 -7.72
C ARG A 112 1.17 -13.98 -8.15
N THR A 113 2.13 -14.44 -8.95
CA THR A 113 2.17 -15.83 -9.44
C THR A 113 2.50 -16.80 -8.31
N LEU A 114 3.46 -16.45 -7.44
CA LEU A 114 3.84 -17.29 -6.31
C LEU A 114 2.72 -17.37 -5.25
N VAL A 115 2.10 -16.24 -4.90
CA VAL A 115 1.00 -16.20 -3.91
C VAL A 115 -0.23 -16.98 -4.40
N MET A 116 -0.57 -16.88 -5.69
CA MET A 116 -1.67 -17.66 -6.28
C MET A 116 -1.38 -19.16 -6.26
N LEU A 117 -0.15 -19.58 -6.61
CA LEU A 117 0.22 -21.00 -6.61
C LEU A 117 0.24 -21.60 -5.20
N VAL A 118 0.75 -20.87 -4.20
CA VAL A 118 0.77 -21.32 -2.79
C VAL A 118 -0.66 -21.47 -2.24
N SER A 119 -1.58 -20.58 -2.62
CA SER A 119 -2.99 -20.64 -2.19
C SER A 119 -3.75 -21.81 -2.79
N ILE A 120 -3.46 -22.19 -4.04
CA ILE A 120 -4.10 -23.33 -4.71
C ILE A 120 -3.62 -24.67 -4.10
N ILE A 121 -2.34 -24.76 -3.74
CA ILE A 121 -1.78 -25.96 -3.12
C ILE A 121 -2.37 -26.19 -1.72
N SER A 122 -2.56 -25.14 -0.92
CA SER A 122 -3.12 -25.28 0.45
C SER A 122 -4.57 -25.77 0.46
N ALA A 123 -5.42 -25.24 -0.44
CA ALA A 123 -6.81 -25.66 -0.57
C ALA A 123 -6.94 -27.14 -1.00
N SER A 124 -6.05 -27.58 -1.90
CA SER A 124 -6.04 -28.96 -2.41
C SER A 124 -5.67 -29.98 -1.32
N VAL A 125 -4.72 -29.64 -0.44
CA VAL A 125 -4.33 -30.49 0.70
C VAL A 125 -5.48 -30.59 1.72
N CYS A 126 -6.19 -29.49 2.00
CA CYS A 126 -7.35 -29.49 2.88
C CYS A 126 -8.49 -30.39 2.36
N LEU A 127 -8.83 -30.31 1.07
CA LEU A 127 -9.89 -31.12 0.46
C LEU A 127 -9.58 -32.62 0.53
N ALA A 128 -8.33 -33.02 0.25
CA ALA A 128 -7.91 -34.42 0.31
C ALA A 128 -7.97 -34.99 1.74
N ALA A 129 -7.55 -34.21 2.74
CA ALA A 129 -7.62 -34.61 4.15
C ALA A 129 -9.06 -34.79 4.63
N CYS A 130 -9.95 -33.83 4.29
CA CYS A 130 -11.37 -33.91 4.66
C CYS A 130 -12.08 -35.11 4.02
N ALA A 131 -11.82 -35.38 2.73
CA ALA A 131 -12.40 -36.54 2.05
C ALA A 131 -11.93 -37.87 2.66
N GLY A 132 -10.63 -37.98 2.99
CA GLY A 132 -10.07 -39.16 3.66
C GLY A 132 -10.72 -39.43 5.03
N ILE A 133 -10.91 -38.39 5.84
CA ILE A 133 -11.55 -38.50 7.16
C ILE A 133 -13.01 -38.95 7.03
N VAL A 134 -13.76 -38.44 6.06
CA VAL A 134 -15.17 -38.83 5.85
C VAL A 134 -15.28 -40.29 5.42
N VAL A 135 -14.39 -40.77 4.53
CA VAL A 135 -14.39 -42.17 4.09
C VAL A 135 -14.04 -43.12 5.23
N VAL A 136 -13.00 -42.80 6.02
CA VAL A 136 -12.60 -43.62 7.18
C VAL A 136 -13.71 -43.63 8.24
N SER A 137 -14.37 -42.49 8.47
CA SER A 137 -15.51 -42.39 9.39
C SER A 137 -16.69 -43.27 8.96
N ARG A 138 -17.02 -43.28 7.66
CA ARG A 138 -18.10 -44.14 7.11
C ARG A 138 -17.75 -45.63 7.14
N LEU A 139 -16.49 -45.99 6.90
CA LEU A 139 -16.03 -47.39 7.00
C LEU A 139 -16.02 -47.89 8.45
N ARG A 140 -15.66 -47.04 9.43
CA ARG A 140 -15.77 -47.37 10.86
C ARG A 140 -17.23 -47.49 11.30
N ALA A 141 -18.12 -46.60 10.85
CA ALA A 141 -19.55 -46.68 11.15
C ALA A 141 -20.19 -47.96 10.59
N GLY A 142 -19.83 -48.38 9.38
CA GLY A 142 -20.28 -49.65 8.79
C GLY A 142 -19.77 -50.89 9.54
N ARG A 143 -18.54 -50.86 10.07
CA ARG A 143 -17.96 -51.95 10.87
C ARG A 143 -18.58 -52.06 12.28
N LEU A 144 -19.00 -50.92 12.87
CA LEU A 144 -19.70 -50.90 14.16
C LEU A 144 -21.13 -51.45 14.08
N GLN A 145 -21.85 -51.21 12.97
CA GLN A 145 -23.18 -51.81 12.75
C GLN A 145 -23.16 -53.34 12.59
N GLN A 146 -22.01 -53.93 12.25
CA GLN A 146 -21.89 -55.39 12.09
C GLN A 146 -21.63 -56.09 13.43
N LEU A 147 -20.93 -55.44 14.37
CA LEU A 147 -20.68 -55.97 15.72
C LEU A 147 -21.91 -55.94 16.64
N GLN A 148 -22.87 -55.05 16.39
CA GLN A 148 -24.09 -54.96 17.20
C GLN A 148 -25.17 -55.99 16.79
N LYS A 149 -24.96 -56.74 15.70
CA LYS A 149 -25.88 -57.79 15.23
C LYS A 149 -25.60 -59.19 15.80
N GLU A 150 -24.45 -59.40 16.46
CA GLU A 150 -24.08 -60.72 17.03
C GLU A 150 -24.27 -60.82 18.56
N THR A 151 -24.72 -59.76 19.23
CA THR A 151 -25.04 -59.80 20.68
C THR A 151 -26.34 -59.06 20.94
N CYS A 152 -27.47 -59.73 20.70
CA CYS A 152 -28.70 -59.51 21.47
C CYS A 152 -29.66 -60.67 21.20
N SER A 153 -29.54 -61.75 21.97
CA SER A 153 -30.59 -62.74 22.15
C SER A 153 -30.56 -63.18 23.61
N CYS A 154 -31.05 -62.32 24.49
CA CYS A 154 -31.52 -62.65 25.83
C CYS A 154 -32.66 -61.69 26.15
N GLU A 155 -33.89 -62.20 26.13
CA GLU A 155 -35.07 -61.51 26.65
C GLU A 155 -34.90 -61.24 28.14
N CYS A 156 -35.27 -60.03 28.56
CA CYS A 156 -35.86 -59.78 29.87
C CYS A 156 -37.00 -58.78 29.67
N GLU A 157 -38.20 -59.29 29.86
CA GLU A 157 -39.49 -58.62 29.87
C GLU A 157 -39.60 -57.69 31.08
N TYR A 158 -40.01 -56.43 30.90
CA TYR A 158 -40.84 -55.68 31.87
C TYR A 158 -41.51 -54.46 31.18
N ALA A 159 -42.73 -54.19 31.66
CA ALA A 159 -43.87 -53.49 31.07
C ALA A 159 -43.74 -51.98 30.71
N PRO A 160 -44.68 -51.41 29.92
CA PRO A 160 -44.62 -50.04 29.42
C PRO A 160 -45.23 -49.02 30.41
N TYR A 161 -44.76 -47.78 30.34
CA TYR A 161 -45.51 -46.61 30.83
C TYR A 161 -45.54 -45.56 29.72
N GLU A 162 -46.76 -45.12 29.39
CA GLU A 162 -47.07 -44.28 28.24
C GLU A 162 -47.06 -42.77 28.55
N LEU A 163 -46.90 -42.04 27.43
CA LEU A 163 -47.52 -40.77 27.04
C LEU A 163 -47.00 -39.44 27.62
N GLY A 164 -46.67 -38.54 26.69
CA GLY A 164 -46.56 -37.11 26.91
C GLY A 164 -46.00 -36.35 25.70
N ASP A 165 -46.81 -36.21 24.65
CA ASP A 165 -46.62 -35.21 23.58
C ASP A 165 -46.88 -33.78 24.11
N ALA A 166 -46.15 -32.79 23.58
CA ALA A 166 -46.56 -31.38 23.43
C ALA A 166 -45.38 -30.57 22.88
N SER A 167 -45.38 -30.21 21.58
CA SER A 167 -45.73 -28.86 21.07
C SER A 167 -44.78 -27.76 21.56
N ASP A 168 -43.90 -27.28 20.70
CA ASP A 168 -44.09 -26.07 19.87
C ASP A 168 -44.11 -24.80 20.72
N ASP A 169 -43.04 -24.01 20.66
CA ASP A 169 -43.18 -22.59 20.33
C ASP A 169 -41.83 -21.89 20.15
N HIS A 170 -41.71 -21.26 18.98
CA HIS A 170 -40.76 -20.23 18.65
C HIS A 170 -41.07 -18.94 19.43
N VAL A 171 -40.15 -18.47 20.28
CA VAL A 171 -39.96 -17.03 20.53
C VAL A 171 -38.48 -16.70 20.79
N LYS A 172 -37.85 -16.03 19.81
CA LYS A 172 -36.82 -14.99 20.01
C LYS A 172 -37.51 -13.63 19.77
N PRO A 173 -36.93 -12.46 20.07
CA PRO A 173 -35.75 -12.13 20.89
C PRO A 173 -36.01 -10.96 21.87
N LEU A 174 -35.15 -10.75 22.87
CA LEU A 174 -34.95 -9.42 23.46
C LEU A 174 -33.45 -9.18 23.74
N ALA A 175 -33.05 -7.92 23.54
CA ALA A 175 -31.69 -7.45 23.43
C ALA A 175 -31.19 -6.70 24.68
N MET A 176 -29.86 -6.57 24.73
CA MET A 176 -29.02 -5.48 25.28
C MET A 176 -28.62 -5.43 26.77
N SER A 177 -27.28 -5.41 26.93
CA SER A 177 -26.45 -4.60 27.86
C SER A 177 -26.51 -4.98 29.35
N SER A 178 -25.44 -5.06 30.15
CA SER A 178 -24.10 -4.43 30.14
C SER A 178 -23.18 -5.17 31.14
N ASP A 179 -21.88 -4.97 30.95
CA ASP A 179 -20.69 -5.27 31.77
C ASP A 179 -20.88 -5.68 33.25
N ASP A 180 -20.20 -6.75 33.69
CA ASP A 180 -19.09 -6.61 34.64
C ASP A 180 -18.26 -7.89 34.89
N HIS A 181 -16.95 -7.64 35.05
CA HIS A 181 -15.94 -8.36 35.82
C HIS A 181 -15.19 -9.62 35.34
N VAL A 182 -13.87 -9.41 35.38
CA VAL A 182 -12.71 -10.23 35.05
C VAL A 182 -12.31 -11.13 36.22
N ARG A 183 -11.84 -12.36 35.93
CA ARG A 183 -10.67 -13.09 36.49
C ARG A 183 -10.97 -14.60 36.58
N GLN A 184 -10.33 -15.45 35.77
CA GLN A 184 -8.98 -16.04 35.89
C GLN A 184 -8.98 -17.39 36.63
N LEU A 185 -8.26 -18.36 36.03
CA LEU A 185 -7.60 -19.55 36.62
C LEU A 185 -8.27 -20.94 36.41
N THR A 186 -7.54 -21.75 35.62
CA THR A 186 -7.42 -23.22 35.53
C THR A 186 -7.24 -23.94 36.89
N PRO A 187 -7.06 -25.28 36.98
CA PRO A 187 -7.57 -26.45 36.20
C PRO A 187 -8.25 -27.52 37.12
N GLU A 188 -8.76 -28.60 36.50
CA GLU A 188 -9.08 -29.99 36.97
C GLU A 188 -8.61 -30.45 38.39
N PRO A 189 -9.25 -31.44 39.08
CA PRO A 189 -9.78 -32.69 38.47
C PRO A 189 -11.05 -33.34 39.08
N CYS A 190 -11.50 -34.39 38.38
CA CYS A 190 -12.24 -35.62 38.74
C CYS A 190 -12.96 -35.75 40.10
N ALA A 191 -14.23 -36.24 40.06
CA ALA A 191 -14.67 -37.54 40.59
C ALA A 191 -16.15 -37.56 41.06
N VAL A 192 -16.88 -38.62 40.65
CA VAL A 192 -17.87 -39.43 41.42
C VAL A 192 -19.06 -38.66 42.02
N GLU A 193 -20.31 -38.88 41.61
CA GLU A 193 -21.10 -40.13 41.68
C GLU A 193 -22.29 -40.06 40.71
#